data_AF-A0AAC9JSI4-F1
#
_entry.id   AF-A0AAC9JSI4-F1
#
_cell.length_a   1.000
_cell.length_b   1.000
_cell.length_c   1.000
_cell.angle_alpha   90.00
_cell.angle_beta   90.00
_cell.angle_gamma   90.00
#
_symmetry.space_group_name_H-M   'P 1'
#
loop_
_entity.id
_entity.type
_entity.pdbx_description
1 polymer ?
#
loop_
_entity_poly.entity_id
_entity_poly.type
_entity_poly.pdbx_seq_one_letter_code
_entity_poly.pdbx_strand_id
1 'polypeptide(L)'
;MRYPTAHDVVFFVAMLATALALGPAMAHLLELPNKIGLPAADYFVVQQAYRGWSLLGFLILVELLSMAALAVMARREPRVLWPVLVAIASVIGAQAVFWTWTYPANAATRNWTFVPENWEILRRQWEFSHAAGAFLQVLAMAALILAVLRRSRA
;
A
#
# COMPACT_ATOMS: atom_id res chain seq x y z
N MET A 1 -22.28 23.67 -2.30
CA MET A 1 -23.06 22.91 -3.31
C MET A 1 -23.26 21.49 -2.77
N ARG A 2 -24.43 20.84 -2.84
CA ARG A 2 -24.56 19.43 -2.37
C ARG A 2 -23.92 18.51 -3.41
N TYR A 3 -22.87 17.79 -3.04
CA TYR A 3 -22.27 16.76 -3.91
C TYR A 3 -23.27 15.61 -4.13
N PRO A 4 -23.26 14.96 -5.31
CA PRO A 4 -24.08 13.78 -5.54
C PRO A 4 -23.66 12.66 -4.58
N THR A 5 -24.62 11.86 -4.10
CA THR A 5 -24.37 10.68 -3.24
C THR A 5 -23.32 9.73 -3.82
N ALA A 6 -23.23 9.64 -5.15
CA ALA A 6 -22.20 8.88 -5.84
C ALA A 6 -20.77 9.32 -5.46
N HIS A 7 -20.52 10.62 -5.26
CA HIS A 7 -19.19 11.11 -4.89
C HIS A 7 -18.79 10.66 -3.48
N ASP A 8 -19.75 10.66 -2.54
CA ASP A 8 -19.54 10.17 -1.18
C ASP A 8 -19.25 8.66 -1.17
N VAL A 9 -19.99 7.88 -1.97
CA VAL A 9 -19.77 6.44 -2.11
C VAL A 9 -18.37 6.15 -2.66
N VAL A 10 -17.94 6.85 -3.71
CA VAL A 10 -16.61 6.62 -4.29
C VAL A 10 -15.51 7.02 -3.29
N PHE A 11 -15.68 8.12 -2.55
CA PHE A 11 -14.74 8.49 -1.47
C PHE A 11 -14.67 7.42 -0.39
N PHE A 12 -15.82 6.94 0.06
CA PHE A 12 -15.91 5.89 1.07
C PHE A 12 -15.18 4.62 0.61
N VAL A 13 -15.44 4.17 -0.62
CA VAL A 13 -14.78 2.97 -1.19
C VAL A 13 -13.28 3.17 -1.30
N ALA A 14 -12.82 4.32 -1.81
CA ALA A 14 -11.39 4.62 -1.92
C ALA A 14 -10.70 4.60 -0.55
N MET A 15 -11.25 5.32 0.43
CA MET A 15 -10.68 5.37 1.77
C MET A 15 -10.72 4.01 2.47
N LEU A 16 -11.81 3.25 2.35
CA LEU A 16 -11.91 1.94 2.96
C LEU A 16 -10.90 0.95 2.34
N ALA A 17 -10.79 0.94 1.00
CA ALA A 17 -9.82 0.09 0.32
C ALA A 17 -8.37 0.43 0.71
N THR A 18 -8.01 1.72 0.72
CA THR A 18 -6.69 2.18 1.19
C THR A 18 -6.45 1.82 2.65
N ALA A 19 -7.44 1.96 3.54
CA ALA A 19 -7.30 1.61 4.95
C ALA A 19 -7.03 0.11 5.15
N LEU A 20 -7.77 -0.75 4.41
CA LEU A 20 -7.57 -2.19 4.47
C LEU A 20 -6.23 -2.61 3.86
N ALA A 21 -5.78 -1.96 2.78
CA ALA A 21 -4.45 -2.20 2.19
C ALA A 21 -3.30 -1.69 3.08
N LEU A 22 -3.55 -0.65 3.89
CA LEU A 22 -2.57 -0.11 4.83
C LEU A 22 -2.29 -1.06 6.00
N GLY A 23 -3.27 -1.88 6.40
CA GLY A 23 -3.12 -2.90 7.46
C GLY A 23 -1.87 -3.78 7.31
N PRO A 24 -1.75 -4.60 6.24
CA PRO A 24 -0.57 -5.44 6.03
C PRO A 24 0.72 -4.63 5.80
N ALA A 25 0.65 -3.47 5.14
CA ALA A 25 1.82 -2.63 4.92
C ALA A 25 2.40 -2.12 6.26
N MET A 26 1.53 -1.65 7.17
CA MET A 26 1.94 -1.21 8.50
C MET A 26 2.40 -2.38 9.38
N ALA A 27 1.79 -3.57 9.26
CA ALA A 27 2.27 -4.75 9.96
C ALA A 27 3.74 -5.05 9.62
N HIS A 28 4.10 -5.05 8.33
CA HIS A 28 5.50 -5.22 7.92
C HIS A 28 6.42 -4.13 8.48
N LEU A 29 6.02 -2.86 8.39
CA LEU A 29 6.81 -1.74 8.90
C LEU A 29 7.05 -1.82 10.41
N LEU A 30 6.02 -2.15 11.19
CA LEU A 30 6.09 -2.17 12.66
C LEU A 30 6.84 -3.39 13.19
N GLU A 31 6.82 -4.50 12.46
CA GLU A 31 7.57 -5.71 12.83
C GLU A 31 9.06 -5.63 12.44
N LEU A 32 9.44 -4.78 11.47
CA LEU A 32 10.80 -4.67 10.94
C LEU A 32 11.89 -4.58 12.00
N PRO A 33 11.81 -3.71 13.04
CA PRO A 33 12.88 -3.60 14.04
C PRO A 33 13.15 -4.90 14.81
N ASN A 34 12.11 -5.71 15.00
CA ASN A 34 12.19 -6.98 15.71
C ASN A 34 12.56 -8.15 14.78
N LYS A 35 12.29 -8.03 13.48
CA LYS A 35 12.52 -9.10 12.48
C LYS A 35 13.86 -9.04 11.78
N ILE A 36 14.40 -7.83 11.53
CA ILE A 36 15.56 -7.65 10.63
C ILE A 36 16.84 -8.35 11.10
N GLY A 37 16.97 -8.58 12.42
CA GLY A 37 18.13 -9.24 13.04
C GLY A 37 17.96 -10.74 13.30
N LEU A 38 16.80 -11.34 13.00
CA LEU A 38 16.53 -12.73 13.34
C LEU A 38 17.47 -13.70 12.57
N PRO A 39 17.86 -14.83 13.18
CA PRO A 39 18.48 -15.95 12.47
C PRO A 39 17.57 -16.47 11.35
N ALA A 40 18.15 -17.11 10.33
CA ALA A 40 17.40 -17.61 9.17
C ALA A 40 16.23 -18.51 9.56
N ALA A 41 16.43 -19.45 10.49
CA ALA A 41 15.38 -20.37 10.94
C ALA A 41 14.16 -19.60 11.50
N ASP A 42 14.40 -18.67 12.43
CA ASP A 42 13.34 -17.90 13.08
C ASP A 42 12.65 -16.93 12.09
N TYR A 43 13.44 -16.24 11.25
CA TYR A 43 12.92 -15.33 10.24
C TYR A 43 11.97 -16.07 9.28
N PHE A 44 12.38 -17.22 8.77
CA PHE A 44 11.58 -18.00 7.83
C PHE A 44 10.31 -18.59 8.48
N VAL A 45 10.35 -18.91 9.78
CA VAL A 45 9.14 -19.30 10.53
C VAL A 45 8.16 -18.13 10.61
N VAL A 46 8.61 -16.93 11.01
CA VAL A 46 7.74 -15.73 11.10
C VAL A 46 7.17 -15.36 9.72
N GLN A 47 7.94 -15.46 8.63
CA GLN A 47 7.43 -15.20 7.28
C GLN A 47 6.22 -16.06 6.90
N GLN A 48 6.05 -17.25 7.49
CA GLN A 48 4.89 -18.10 7.19
C GLN A 48 3.56 -17.50 7.66
N ALA A 49 3.59 -16.55 8.60
CA ALA A 49 2.39 -15.82 9.02
C ALA A 49 1.73 -15.04 7.88
N TYR A 50 2.49 -14.71 6.82
CA TYR A 50 1.99 -13.94 5.67
C TYR A 50 1.48 -14.82 4.52
N ARG A 51 1.42 -16.15 4.69
CA ARG A 51 0.87 -17.05 3.67
C ARG A 51 -0.55 -16.60 3.29
N GLY A 52 -0.80 -16.45 1.99
CA GLY A 52 -2.09 -16.03 1.45
C GLY A 52 -2.32 -14.52 1.41
N TRP A 53 -1.43 -13.69 1.96
CA TRP A 53 -1.60 -12.23 1.94
C TRP A 53 -1.57 -11.62 0.53
N SER A 54 -1.04 -12.34 -0.47
CA SER A 54 -1.11 -11.91 -1.87
C SER A 54 -2.55 -11.72 -2.37
N LEU A 55 -3.54 -12.37 -1.76
CA LEU A 55 -4.97 -12.17 -2.06
C LEU A 55 -5.43 -10.72 -1.77
N LEU A 56 -4.78 -10.04 -0.82
CA LEU A 56 -5.04 -8.63 -0.53
C LEU A 56 -4.65 -7.71 -1.69
N GLY A 57 -3.91 -8.21 -2.69
CA GLY A 57 -3.64 -7.50 -3.94
C GLY A 57 -4.90 -7.01 -4.66
N PHE A 58 -6.05 -7.67 -4.49
CA PHE A 58 -7.32 -7.20 -5.03
C PHE A 58 -7.74 -5.83 -4.45
N LEU A 59 -7.40 -5.54 -3.19
CA LEU A 59 -7.72 -4.24 -2.57
C LEU A 59 -7.01 -3.09 -3.30
N ILE A 60 -5.79 -3.30 -3.80
CA ILE A 60 -5.05 -2.29 -4.56
C ILE A 60 -5.76 -1.96 -5.88
N LEU A 61 -6.38 -2.96 -6.53
CA LEU A 61 -7.19 -2.72 -7.73
C LEU A 61 -8.42 -1.86 -7.41
N VAL A 62 -9.16 -2.20 -6.35
CA VAL A 62 -10.32 -1.42 -5.90
C VAL A 62 -9.93 0.00 -5.51
N GLU A 63 -8.82 0.14 -4.80
CA GLU A 63 -8.21 1.41 -4.42
C GLU A 63 -7.91 2.29 -5.65
N LEU A 64 -7.13 1.79 -6.62
CA LEU A 64 -6.76 2.57 -7.80
C LEU A 64 -7.96 2.95 -8.68
N LEU A 65 -8.90 2.02 -8.88
CA LEU A 65 -10.10 2.30 -9.69
C LEU A 65 -11.00 3.36 -9.04
N SER A 66 -11.19 3.30 -7.73
CA SER A 66 -11.98 4.29 -7.00
C SER A 66 -11.28 5.66 -6.95
N MET A 67 -9.96 5.71 -6.76
CA MET A 67 -9.18 6.96 -6.87
C MET A 67 -9.23 7.56 -8.28
N ALA A 68 -9.15 6.73 -9.33
CA ALA A 68 -9.28 7.21 -10.71
C ALA A 68 -10.67 7.81 -10.97
N ALA A 69 -11.73 7.17 -10.47
CA ALA A 69 -13.07 7.71 -10.52
C ALA A 69 -13.17 9.06 -9.77
N LEU A 70 -12.58 9.18 -8.57
CA LEU A 70 -12.50 10.46 -7.83
C LEU A 70 -11.78 11.54 -8.64
N ALA A 71 -10.67 11.22 -9.30
CA ALA A 71 -9.93 12.17 -10.11
C ALA A 71 -10.79 12.72 -11.26
N VAL A 72 -11.57 11.86 -11.91
CA VAL A 72 -12.51 12.27 -12.97
C VAL A 72 -13.64 13.14 -12.40
N MET A 73 -14.21 12.76 -11.26
CA MET A 73 -15.30 13.51 -10.61
C MET A 73 -14.83 14.89 -10.13
N ALA A 74 -13.63 14.97 -9.57
CA ALA A 74 -13.01 16.18 -9.04
C ALA A 74 -12.27 17.02 -10.10
N ARG A 75 -12.35 16.69 -11.40
CA ARG A 75 -11.54 17.33 -12.46
C ARG A 75 -11.71 18.84 -12.59
N ARG A 76 -12.81 19.40 -12.09
CA ARG A 76 -13.09 20.85 -12.06
C ARG A 76 -12.88 21.49 -10.68
N GLU A 77 -12.39 20.72 -9.71
CA GLU A 77 -12.16 21.13 -8.33
C GLU A 77 -10.69 20.87 -7.96
N PRO A 78 -9.75 21.74 -8.38
CA PRO A 78 -8.31 21.52 -8.19
C PRO A 78 -7.90 21.25 -6.73
N ARG A 79 -8.64 21.80 -5.77
CA ARG A 79 -8.41 21.62 -4.33
C ARG A 79 -8.58 20.16 -3.88
N VAL A 80 -9.45 19.41 -4.55
CA VAL A 80 -9.73 17.98 -4.31
C VAL A 80 -8.90 17.11 -5.25
N LEU A 81 -8.81 17.50 -6.53
CA LEU A 81 -8.07 16.75 -7.56
C LEU A 81 -6.60 16.54 -7.20
N TRP A 82 -5.88 17.60 -6.80
CA TRP A 82 -4.44 17.49 -6.54
C TRP A 82 -4.10 16.48 -5.43
N PRO A 83 -4.75 16.51 -4.24
CA PRO A 83 -4.58 15.45 -3.25
C PRO A 83 -4.91 14.05 -3.78
N VAL A 84 -5.97 13.88 -4.58
CA VAL A 84 -6.29 12.57 -5.19
C VAL A 84 -5.18 12.10 -6.13
N LEU A 85 -4.61 12.99 -6.95
CA LEU A 85 -3.48 12.65 -7.83
C LEU A 85 -2.22 12.28 -7.05
N VAL A 86 -1.96 12.95 -5.92
CA VAL A 86 -0.88 12.56 -4.99
C VAL A 86 -1.13 11.15 -4.46
N ALA A 87 -2.36 10.83 -4.04
CA ALA A 87 -2.70 9.50 -3.56
C ALA A 87 -2.44 8.42 -4.62
N ILE A 88 -2.90 8.63 -5.86
CA ILE A 88 -2.64 7.72 -6.99
C ILE A 88 -1.14 7.54 -7.23
N ALA A 89 -0.38 8.65 -7.26
CA ALA A 89 1.06 8.60 -7.48
C ALA A 89 1.78 7.83 -6.35
N SER A 90 1.34 7.98 -5.11
CA SER A 90 1.88 7.22 -3.97
C SER A 90 1.61 5.72 -4.08
N VAL A 91 0.38 5.31 -4.45
CA VAL A 91 0.04 3.89 -4.65
C VAL A 91 0.85 3.31 -5.81
N ILE A 92 0.98 4.02 -6.93
CA ILE A 92 1.82 3.60 -8.07
C ILE A 92 3.29 3.47 -7.65
N GLY A 93 3.80 4.42 -6.86
CA GLY A 93 5.15 4.33 -6.29
C GLY A 93 5.32 3.09 -5.41
N ALA A 94 4.34 2.78 -4.57
CA ALA A 94 4.37 1.58 -3.73
C ALA A 94 4.38 0.31 -4.56
N GLN A 95 3.62 0.27 -5.66
CA GLN A 95 3.65 -0.84 -6.61
C GLN A 95 5.01 -0.95 -7.30
N ALA A 96 5.59 0.15 -7.77
CA ALA A 96 6.92 0.13 -8.38
C ALA A 96 7.96 -0.45 -7.41
N VAL A 97 7.90 -0.05 -6.12
CA VAL A 97 8.76 -0.59 -5.07
C VAL A 97 8.54 -2.09 -4.87
N PHE A 98 7.29 -2.52 -4.76
CA PHE A 98 6.95 -3.93 -4.60
C PHE A 98 7.50 -4.78 -5.75
N TRP A 99 7.25 -4.39 -7.00
CA TRP A 99 7.65 -5.18 -8.16
C TRP A 99 9.17 -5.20 -8.37
N THR A 100 9.87 -4.16 -7.92
CA THR A 100 11.33 -4.07 -8.08
C THR A 100 12.10 -4.84 -7.00
N TRP A 101 11.61 -4.88 -5.76
CA TRP A 101 12.36 -5.44 -4.63
C TRP A 101 11.61 -6.55 -3.87
N THR A 102 10.33 -6.35 -3.55
CA THR A 102 9.56 -7.33 -2.77
C THR A 102 9.28 -8.60 -3.57
N TYR A 103 8.79 -8.46 -4.80
CA TYR A 103 8.40 -9.58 -5.64
C TYR A 103 9.60 -10.49 -6.01
N PRO A 104 10.77 -9.97 -6.45
CA PRO A 104 11.93 -10.82 -6.72
C PRO A 104 12.41 -11.60 -5.50
N ALA A 105 12.37 -11.00 -4.30
CA ALA A 105 12.71 -11.69 -3.06
C ALA A 105 11.71 -12.80 -2.72
N ASN A 106 10.40 -12.56 -2.92
CA ASN A 106 9.38 -13.61 -2.79
C ASN A 106 9.63 -14.76 -3.77
N ALA A 107 9.91 -14.46 -5.03
CA ALA A 107 10.16 -15.48 -6.05
C ALA A 107 11.41 -16.32 -5.74
N ALA A 108 12.54 -15.67 -5.43
CA ALA A 108 13.81 -16.35 -5.15
C ALA A 108 13.75 -17.25 -3.91
N THR A 109 12.96 -16.88 -2.91
CA THR A 109 12.78 -17.66 -1.67
C THR A 109 11.61 -18.64 -1.74
N ARG A 110 10.90 -18.72 -2.88
CA ARG A 110 9.64 -19.47 -3.05
C ARG A 110 8.63 -19.13 -1.95
N ASN A 111 8.41 -17.84 -1.75
CA ASN A 111 7.64 -17.25 -0.66
C ASN A 111 8.17 -17.70 0.71
N TRP A 112 9.47 -17.51 0.92
CA TRP A 112 10.15 -17.80 2.18
C TRP A 112 10.04 -19.26 2.63
N THR A 113 10.01 -20.21 1.69
CA THR A 113 10.04 -21.67 1.98
C THR A 113 11.37 -22.32 1.61
N PHE A 114 12.23 -21.59 0.90
CA PHE A 114 13.56 -22.01 0.48
C PHE A 114 14.58 -20.94 0.86
N VAL A 115 15.69 -21.34 1.49
CA VAL A 115 16.77 -20.44 1.94
C VAL A 115 17.91 -20.42 0.89
N PRO A 116 17.98 -19.41 0.00
CA PRO A 116 19.08 -19.28 -0.94
C PRO A 116 20.36 -18.75 -0.26
N GLU A 117 21.52 -18.90 -0.92
CA GLU A 117 22.81 -18.41 -0.39
C GLU A 117 22.79 -16.91 -0.08
N ASN A 118 22.11 -16.11 -0.90
CA ASN A 118 22.01 -14.65 -0.76
C ASN A 118 20.80 -14.17 0.07
N TRP A 119 20.19 -15.05 0.89
CA TRP A 119 18.94 -14.74 1.60
C TRP A 119 19.00 -13.46 2.45
N GLU A 120 20.15 -13.10 3.02
CA GLU A 120 20.28 -11.90 3.84
C GLU A 120 20.10 -10.61 3.03
N ILE A 121 20.57 -10.61 1.77
CA ILE A 121 20.38 -9.48 0.85
C ILE A 121 18.89 -9.39 0.51
N LEU A 122 18.26 -10.53 0.20
CA LEU A 122 16.83 -10.60 -0.12
C LEU A 122 15.97 -10.15 1.08
N ARG A 123 16.33 -10.53 2.31
CA ARG A 123 15.69 -10.05 3.53
C ARG A 123 15.75 -8.53 3.64
N ARG A 124 16.95 -7.94 3.51
CA ARG A 124 17.08 -6.48 3.60
C ARG A 124 16.24 -5.79 2.53
N GLN A 125 16.34 -6.24 1.28
CA GLN A 125 15.55 -5.68 0.19
C GLN A 125 14.05 -5.75 0.47
N TRP A 126 13.56 -6.92 0.90
CA TRP A 126 12.15 -7.18 1.15
C TRP A 126 11.59 -6.37 2.35
N GLU A 127 12.31 -6.33 3.47
CA GLU A 127 11.86 -5.60 4.66
C GLU A 127 11.86 -4.07 4.39
N PHE A 128 12.93 -3.53 3.79
CA PHE A 128 12.99 -2.10 3.50
C PHE A 128 12.06 -1.66 2.37
N SER A 129 11.80 -2.52 1.37
CA SER A 129 10.82 -2.21 0.32
C SER A 129 9.39 -2.18 0.87
N HIS A 130 9.04 -3.06 1.81
CA HIS A 130 7.77 -2.98 2.53
C HIS A 130 7.67 -1.73 3.41
N ALA A 131 8.75 -1.38 4.11
CA ALA A 131 8.79 -0.14 4.88
C ALA A 131 8.54 1.10 3.99
N ALA A 132 9.23 1.19 2.85
CA ALA A 132 9.01 2.25 1.86
C ALA A 132 7.58 2.23 1.31
N GLY A 133 7.06 1.05 0.97
CA GLY A 133 5.67 0.87 0.52
C GLY A 133 4.64 1.33 1.57
N ALA A 134 4.90 1.07 2.85
CA ALA A 134 4.04 1.50 3.95
C ALA A 134 3.99 3.04 4.07
N PHE A 135 5.13 3.73 3.99
CA PHE A 135 5.15 5.19 3.98
C PHE A 135 4.37 5.79 2.79
N LEU A 136 4.49 5.17 1.62
CA LEU A 136 3.74 5.58 0.44
C LEU A 136 2.23 5.35 0.62
N GLN A 137 1.82 4.24 1.23
CA GLN A 137 0.41 3.99 1.54
C GLN A 137 -0.14 4.94 2.61
N VAL A 138 0.65 5.31 3.62
CA VAL A 138 0.28 6.36 4.59
C VAL A 138 0.08 7.70 3.88
N LEU A 139 0.99 8.05 2.95
CA LEU A 139 0.86 9.27 2.15
C LEU A 139 -0.41 9.25 1.29
N ALA A 140 -0.75 8.12 0.69
CA ALA A 140 -2.00 7.95 -0.07
C ALA A 140 -3.24 8.18 0.81
N MET A 141 -3.28 7.55 1.98
CA MET A 141 -4.38 7.74 2.94
C MET A 141 -4.48 9.21 3.41
N ALA A 142 -3.35 9.83 3.78
CA ALA A 142 -3.32 11.22 4.22
C ALA A 142 -3.82 12.17 3.12
N ALA A 143 -3.44 11.92 1.87
CA ALA A 143 -3.88 12.70 0.73
C ALA A 143 -5.39 12.54 0.45
N LEU A 144 -5.95 11.33 0.59
CA LEU A 144 -7.40 11.11 0.52
C LEU A 144 -8.17 11.81 1.65
N ILE A 145 -7.66 11.76 2.88
CA ILE A 145 -8.23 12.50 4.02
C ILE A 145 -8.24 14.00 3.73
N LEU A 146 -7.13 14.53 3.19
CA LEU A 146 -7.05 15.94 2.81
C LEU A 146 -8.04 16.28 1.69
N ALA A 147 -8.21 15.41 0.69
CA ALA A 147 -9.16 15.58 -0.41
C ALA A 147 -10.59 15.71 0.13
N VAL A 148 -11.02 14.80 1.00
CA VAL A 148 -12.39 14.81 1.54
C VAL A 148 -12.64 16.00 2.46
N LEU A 149 -11.65 16.41 3.26
CA LEU A 149 -11.75 17.59 4.12
C LEU A 149 -11.79 18.90 3.33
N ARG A 150 -11.07 19.00 2.21
CA ARG A 150 -11.13 20.18 1.32
C ARG A 150 -12.44 20.26 0.57
N ARG A 151 -13.03 19.12 0.24
CA ARG A 151 -14.35 19.02 -0.38
C ARG A 151 -15.46 19.50 0.55
N SER A 152 -15.42 19.12 1.83
CA SER A 152 -16.46 19.46 2.82
C SER A 152 -16.48 20.95 3.23
N ARG A 153 -15.42 21.69 2.94
CA ARG A 153 -15.28 23.13 3.23
C ARG A 153 -15.73 24.04 2.06
N ALA A 154 -16.26 23.48 0.98
CA ALA A 154 -16.72 24.18 -0.23
C ALA A 154 -18.24 24.04 -0.43
#